data_AF-A0A329H6R4-F1
#
_entry.id   AF-A0A329H6R4-F1
#
_cell.length_a   1.000
_cell.length_b   1.000
_cell.length_c   1.000
_cell.angle_alpha   90.00
_cell.angle_beta   90.00
_cell.angle_gamma   90.00
#
_symmetry.space_group_name_H-M   'P 1'
#
loop_
_entity.id
_entity.type
_entity.pdbx_description
1 polymer ?
#
loop_
_entity_poly.entity_id
_entity_poly.type
_entity_poly.pdbx_seq_one_letter_code
_entity_poly.pdbx_strand_id
1 'polypeptide(L)'
;MTAVQSEAVHAGRGNPGEILRQKRLSLGWSQAQVAQNLNLSERIIEQLESGNYQQMPGHTFARGYTKAYGKLLGLDQVELVRTFDGYTGTDAKGSTVHSLGRLDEPVRLSRNVLRFVSFILVVLIIAMGLFWWQERSRQASSASAVSMEHVEVEGADGKTEIHPIDEPEEQPPVTAQQPAATLPSPVGTP
;
A
#
# COMPACT_ATOMS: atom_id res chain seq x y z
N MET A 1 8.56 5.48 -56.86
CA MET A 1 9.90 5.06 -56.42
C MET A 1 10.08 5.24 -54.90
N THR A 2 9.10 4.86 -54.07
CA THR A 2 9.05 5.29 -52.65
C THR A 2 9.39 4.18 -51.63
N ALA A 3 9.51 2.93 -52.05
CA ALA A 3 9.71 1.80 -51.13
C ALA A 3 11.10 1.73 -50.47
N VAL A 4 12.13 2.30 -51.11
CA VAL A 4 13.54 2.11 -50.68
C VAL A 4 13.92 3.01 -49.50
N GLN A 5 13.21 4.13 -49.29
CA GLN A 5 13.58 5.11 -48.27
C GLN A 5 13.27 4.65 -46.83
N SER A 6 12.25 3.81 -46.65
CA SER A 6 11.85 3.32 -45.31
C SER A 6 12.83 2.30 -44.73
N GLU A 7 13.57 1.55 -45.54
CA GLU A 7 14.49 0.51 -45.08
C GLU A 7 15.76 1.11 -44.42
N ALA A 8 16.26 2.23 -44.95
CA ALA A 8 17.52 2.84 -44.50
C ALA A 8 17.41 3.63 -43.17
N VAL A 9 16.24 4.18 -42.83
CA VAL A 9 16.05 4.98 -41.61
C VAL A 9 16.02 4.11 -40.34
N HIS A 10 15.68 2.84 -40.48
CA HIS A 10 15.48 1.91 -39.37
C HIS A 10 16.74 1.08 -39.03
N ALA A 11 17.72 0.99 -39.93
CA ALA A 11 18.92 0.17 -39.75
C ALA A 11 19.85 0.63 -38.59
N GLY A 12 19.70 1.87 -38.10
CA GLY A 12 20.46 2.39 -36.96
C GLY A 12 19.84 2.13 -35.59
N ARG A 13 18.59 1.65 -35.51
CA ARG A 13 17.89 1.32 -34.25
C ARG A 13 17.56 -0.16 -34.25
N GLY A 14 17.93 -0.88 -33.20
CA GLY A 14 17.73 -2.34 -33.13
C GLY A 14 16.28 -2.73 -33.43
N ASN A 15 16.08 -3.65 -34.37
CA ASN A 15 14.75 -4.13 -34.75
C ASN A 15 14.15 -4.98 -33.62
N PRO A 16 13.02 -4.59 -33.02
CA PRO A 16 12.37 -5.36 -31.95
C PRO A 16 11.88 -6.74 -32.43
N GLY A 17 11.58 -6.90 -33.72
CA GLY A 17 11.23 -8.17 -34.36
C GLY A 17 12.35 -9.20 -34.29
N GLU A 18 13.60 -8.77 -34.36
CA GLU A 18 14.76 -9.66 -34.26
C GLU A 18 14.90 -10.21 -32.83
N ILE A 19 14.62 -9.41 -31.81
CA ILE A 19 14.60 -9.85 -30.40
C ILE A 19 13.56 -10.95 -30.21
N LEU A 20 12.36 -10.76 -30.77
CA LEU A 20 11.28 -11.75 -30.73
C LEU A 20 11.69 -13.05 -31.42
N ARG A 21 12.26 -12.95 -32.62
CA ARG A 21 12.74 -14.09 -33.40
C ARG A 21 13.81 -14.88 -32.65
N GLN A 22 14.83 -14.21 -32.12
CA GLN A 22 15.91 -14.85 -31.38
C GLN A 22 15.37 -15.59 -30.15
N LYS A 23 14.46 -14.96 -29.42
CA LYS A 23 13.85 -15.59 -28.26
C LYS A 23 12.99 -16.79 -28.64
N ARG A 24 12.19 -16.71 -29.72
CA ARG A 24 11.43 -17.85 -30.25
C ARG A 24 12.34 -19.02 -30.61
N LEU A 25 13.42 -18.75 -31.35
CA LEU A 25 14.39 -19.77 -31.74
C LEU A 25 15.08 -20.40 -30.52
N SER A 26 15.38 -19.62 -29.48
CA SER A 26 15.93 -20.15 -28.22
C SER A 26 15.00 -21.12 -27.49
N LEU A 27 13.68 -20.98 -27.69
CA LEU A 27 12.66 -21.88 -27.15
C LEU A 27 12.36 -23.06 -28.09
N GLY A 28 12.96 -23.11 -29.28
CA GLY A 28 12.70 -24.14 -30.29
C GLY A 28 11.30 -24.07 -30.91
N TRP A 29 10.63 -22.91 -30.84
CA TRP A 29 9.26 -22.77 -31.33
C TRP A 29 9.21 -22.38 -32.80
N SER A 30 8.24 -22.94 -33.53
CA SER A 30 7.95 -22.53 -34.90
C SER A 30 7.09 -21.26 -34.93
N GLN A 31 7.10 -20.53 -36.06
CA GLN A 31 6.21 -19.39 -36.24
C GLN A 31 4.73 -19.81 -36.18
N ALA A 32 4.38 -20.97 -36.75
CA ALA A 32 3.04 -21.55 -36.66
C ALA A 32 2.56 -21.79 -35.22
N GLN A 33 3.45 -22.30 -34.35
CA GLN A 33 3.12 -22.51 -32.94
C GLN A 33 2.81 -21.19 -32.23
N VAL A 34 3.63 -20.15 -32.46
CA VAL A 34 3.39 -18.82 -31.91
C VAL A 34 2.08 -18.23 -32.45
N ALA A 35 1.85 -18.35 -33.76
CA ALA A 35 0.66 -17.84 -34.43
C ALA A 35 -0.61 -18.45 -33.82
N GLN A 36 -0.62 -19.76 -33.58
CA GLN A 36 -1.71 -20.46 -32.90
C GLN A 36 -1.91 -19.98 -31.45
N ASN A 37 -0.83 -19.83 -30.67
CA ASN A 37 -0.92 -19.38 -29.28
C ASN A 37 -1.44 -17.93 -29.16
N LEU A 38 -1.12 -17.07 -30.12
CA LEU A 38 -1.58 -15.68 -30.14
C LEU A 38 -2.90 -15.49 -30.89
N ASN A 39 -3.43 -16.56 -31.51
CA ASN A 39 -4.59 -16.53 -32.40
C ASN A 39 -4.43 -15.52 -33.55
N LEU A 40 -3.23 -15.48 -34.13
CA LEU A 40 -2.82 -14.64 -35.26
C LEU A 40 -2.48 -15.52 -36.47
N SER A 41 -2.44 -14.92 -37.67
CA SER A 41 -1.93 -15.62 -38.84
C SER A 41 -0.40 -15.66 -38.85
N GLU A 42 0.19 -16.70 -39.44
CA GLU A 42 1.64 -16.84 -39.56
C GLU A 42 2.29 -15.65 -40.28
N ARG A 43 1.58 -15.08 -41.26
CA ARG A 43 2.01 -13.87 -41.97
C ARG A 43 2.24 -12.69 -41.01
N ILE A 44 1.39 -12.52 -39.99
CA ILE A 44 1.57 -11.44 -39.00
C ILE A 44 2.83 -11.71 -38.19
N ILE A 45 3.09 -12.96 -37.77
CA ILE A 45 4.31 -13.32 -37.03
C ILE A 45 5.56 -13.05 -37.87
N GLU A 46 5.55 -13.45 -39.14
CA GLU A 46 6.63 -13.18 -40.09
C GLU A 46 6.88 -11.67 -40.25
N GLN A 47 5.82 -10.88 -40.43
CA GLN A 47 5.92 -9.42 -40.53
C GLN A 47 6.44 -8.77 -39.25
N LEU A 48 6.06 -9.30 -38.07
CA LEU A 48 6.58 -8.84 -36.78
C LEU A 48 8.08 -9.10 -36.66
N GLU A 49 8.53 -10.30 -37.01
CA GLU A 49 9.95 -10.71 -36.90
C GLU A 49 10.84 -10.01 -37.92
N SER A 50 10.31 -9.76 -39.13
CA SER A 50 11.03 -9.02 -40.19
C SER A 50 11.00 -7.50 -40.00
N GLY A 51 10.23 -6.96 -39.05
CA GLY A 51 10.06 -5.53 -38.84
C GLY A 51 9.26 -4.83 -39.95
N ASN A 52 8.52 -5.59 -40.77
CA ASN A 52 7.73 -5.09 -41.90
C ASN A 52 6.37 -4.54 -41.44
N TYR A 53 6.40 -3.58 -40.51
CA TYR A 53 5.19 -3.02 -39.91
C TYR A 53 4.32 -2.22 -40.88
N GLN A 54 4.85 -1.76 -42.02
CA GLN A 54 4.06 -1.05 -43.03
C GLN A 54 3.02 -1.94 -43.73
N GLN A 55 3.22 -3.26 -43.73
CA GLN A 55 2.28 -4.21 -44.33
C GLN A 55 1.19 -4.67 -43.34
N MET A 56 1.21 -4.15 -42.11
CA MET A 56 0.21 -4.47 -41.10
C MET A 56 -0.99 -3.49 -41.18
N PRO A 57 -2.15 -3.84 -40.59
CA PRO A 57 -3.33 -2.96 -40.56
C PRO A 57 -3.12 -1.60 -39.87
N GLY A 58 -2.00 -1.41 -39.16
CA GLY A 58 -1.60 -0.15 -38.55
C GLY A 58 -0.61 -0.34 -37.41
N HIS A 59 0.13 0.72 -37.06
CA HIS A 59 1.15 0.68 -36.01
C HIS A 59 0.58 0.38 -34.61
N THR A 60 -0.65 0.81 -34.31
CA THR A 60 -1.32 0.48 -33.03
C THR A 60 -1.52 -1.02 -32.84
N PHE A 61 -1.93 -1.72 -33.92
CA PHE A 61 -2.08 -3.17 -33.91
C PHE A 61 -0.71 -3.86 -33.81
N ALA A 62 0.26 -3.42 -34.61
CA ALA A 62 1.63 -3.94 -34.57
C ALA A 62 2.25 -3.84 -33.16
N ARG A 63 2.02 -2.71 -32.46
CA ARG A 63 2.43 -2.50 -31.08
C ARG A 63 1.77 -3.49 -30.13
N GLY A 64 0.46 -3.70 -30.27
CA GLY A 64 -0.31 -4.68 -29.51
C GLY A 64 0.18 -6.11 -29.71
N TYR A 65 0.41 -6.52 -30.96
CA TYR A 65 0.96 -7.83 -31.30
C TYR A 65 2.38 -8.02 -30.76
N THR A 66 3.22 -6.97 -30.82
CA THR A 66 4.58 -7.00 -30.28
C THR A 66 4.55 -7.21 -28.76
N LYS A 67 3.66 -6.51 -28.05
CA LYS A 67 3.43 -6.71 -26.61
C LYS A 67 2.96 -8.14 -26.30
N ALA A 68 1.97 -8.64 -27.03
CA ALA A 68 1.41 -9.97 -26.81
C ALA A 68 2.44 -11.09 -27.07
N TYR A 69 3.23 -10.95 -28.14
CA TYR A 69 4.29 -11.89 -28.47
C TYR A 69 5.41 -11.86 -27.43
N GLY A 70 5.86 -10.67 -27.01
CA GLY A 70 6.80 -10.54 -25.90
C GLY A 70 6.31 -11.18 -24.61
N LYS A 71 5.02 -11.00 -24.27
CA LYS A 71 4.38 -11.64 -23.10
C LYS A 71 4.43 -13.16 -23.20
N LEU A 72 4.09 -13.72 -24.35
CA LEU A 72 4.11 -15.17 -24.58
C LEU A 72 5.52 -15.75 -24.42
N LEU A 73 6.54 -15.04 -24.88
CA LEU A 73 7.95 -15.45 -24.79
C LEU A 73 8.63 -15.14 -23.44
N GLY A 74 7.91 -14.53 -22.50
CA GLY A 74 8.43 -14.13 -21.20
C GLY A 74 9.44 -12.97 -21.24
N LEU A 75 9.38 -12.12 -22.28
CA LEU A 75 10.20 -10.91 -22.40
C LEU A 75 9.60 -9.74 -21.62
N ASP A 76 10.44 -8.75 -21.30
CA ASP A 76 9.97 -7.48 -20.74
C ASP A 76 9.20 -6.69 -21.81
N GLN A 77 7.89 -6.60 -21.62
CA GLN A 77 6.97 -5.93 -22.52
C GLN A 77 7.22 -4.43 -22.58
N VAL A 78 7.65 -3.80 -21.48
CA VAL A 78 7.80 -2.33 -21.43
C VAL A 78 8.96 -1.91 -22.30
N GLU A 79 10.11 -2.57 -22.14
CA GLU A 79 11.31 -2.28 -22.93
C GLU A 79 11.13 -2.67 -24.40
N LEU A 80 10.43 -3.79 -24.68
CA LEU A 80 10.16 -4.21 -26.04
C LEU A 80 9.25 -3.22 -26.79
N VAL A 81 8.19 -2.74 -26.13
CA VAL A 81 7.29 -1.73 -26.71
C VAL A 81 8.01 -0.40 -26.89
N ARG A 82 8.87 0.00 -25.94
CA ARG A 82 9.71 1.19 -26.09
C ARG A 82 10.65 1.09 -27.29
N THR A 83 11.25 -0.08 -27.49
CA THR A 83 12.10 -0.35 -28.66
C THR A 83 11.28 -0.26 -29.95
N PHE A 84 10.06 -0.79 -29.97
CA PHE A 84 9.13 -0.67 -31.10
C PHE A 84 8.71 0.77 -31.41
N ASP A 85 8.36 1.54 -30.38
CA ASP A 85 7.96 2.94 -30.51
C ASP A 85 9.12 3.76 -31.11
N GLY A 86 10.35 3.52 -30.62
CA GLY A 86 11.57 4.14 -31.14
C GLY A 86 11.98 3.65 -32.55
N TYR A 87 11.72 2.39 -32.88
CA TYR A 87 11.96 1.84 -34.22
C TYR A 87 11.01 2.47 -35.24
N THR A 88 9.71 2.41 -34.98
CA THR A 88 8.67 2.88 -35.91
C THR A 88 8.44 4.39 -35.91
N GLY A 89 9.05 5.12 -34.98
CA GLY A 89 8.81 6.55 -34.79
C GLY A 89 7.41 6.87 -34.27
N THR A 90 6.69 5.87 -33.74
CA THR A 90 5.39 6.08 -33.09
C THR A 90 5.61 6.44 -31.63
N ASP A 91 6.00 7.69 -31.38
CA ASP A 91 5.99 8.22 -30.02
C ASP A 91 4.54 8.25 -29.52
N ALA A 92 4.28 7.56 -28.40
CA ALA A 92 2.99 7.49 -27.73
C ALA A 92 2.45 8.83 -27.20
N LYS A 93 3.00 9.97 -27.63
CA LYS A 93 2.58 11.33 -27.24
C LYS A 93 1.35 11.84 -28.01
N GLY A 94 0.85 11.14 -29.03
CA GLY A 94 -0.16 11.70 -29.95
C GLY A 94 -1.48 10.93 -30.13
N SER A 95 -1.71 9.81 -29.44
CA SER A 95 -2.88 8.96 -29.75
C SER A 95 -3.55 8.42 -28.49
N THR A 96 -4.30 9.30 -27.83
CA THR A 96 -5.40 8.89 -26.95
C THR A 96 -6.53 8.36 -27.83
N VAL A 97 -6.48 7.09 -28.25
CA VAL A 97 -7.63 6.49 -28.91
C VAL A 97 -8.00 5.18 -28.21
N HIS A 98 -9.03 5.35 -27.38
CA HIS A 98 -9.99 4.36 -26.89
C HIS A 98 -9.46 3.00 -26.43
N SER A 99 -9.46 2.88 -25.10
CA SER A 99 -9.70 1.66 -24.33
C SER A 99 -10.75 0.76 -25.01
N LEU A 100 -10.30 -0.31 -25.66
CA LEU A 100 -11.11 -1.51 -25.88
C LEU A 100 -10.25 -2.71 -25.50
N GLY A 101 -10.71 -3.47 -24.49
CA GLY A 101 -10.06 -4.70 -24.05
C GLY A 101 -9.17 -4.56 -22.82
N ARG A 102 -9.69 -3.98 -21.74
CA ARG A 102 -9.21 -4.27 -20.38
C ARG A 102 -9.56 -5.72 -20.04
N LEU A 103 -8.78 -6.67 -20.55
CA LEU A 103 -8.72 -8.02 -19.97
C LEU A 103 -7.54 -8.02 -19.01
N ASP A 104 -7.88 -8.09 -17.72
CA ASP A 104 -7.03 -8.41 -16.57
C ASP A 104 -5.52 -8.35 -16.83
N GLU A 105 -4.94 -7.20 -16.53
CA GLU A 105 -3.55 -7.20 -16.09
C GLU A 105 -3.61 -7.63 -14.61
N PRO A 106 -3.26 -8.88 -14.24
CA PRO A 106 -3.07 -9.20 -12.84
C PRO A 106 -2.02 -8.20 -12.36
N VAL A 107 -2.41 -7.36 -11.40
CA VAL A 107 -1.54 -6.35 -10.82
C VAL A 107 -0.27 -7.08 -10.43
N ARG A 108 0.78 -6.88 -11.22
CA ARG A 108 2.10 -7.44 -10.95
C ARG A 108 2.58 -6.62 -9.79
N LEU A 109 2.15 -7.01 -8.59
CA LEU A 109 2.51 -6.35 -7.37
C LEU A 109 4.02 -6.47 -7.31
N SER A 110 4.69 -5.37 -7.67
CA SER A 110 6.13 -5.34 -7.83
C SER A 110 6.74 -5.91 -6.56
N ARG A 111 7.78 -6.73 -6.70
CA ARG A 111 8.47 -7.37 -5.58
C ARG A 111 8.87 -6.34 -4.51
N ASN A 112 9.04 -5.08 -4.91
CA ASN A 112 9.28 -3.93 -4.04
C ASN A 112 8.04 -3.52 -3.22
N VAL A 113 6.83 -3.55 -3.79
CA VAL A 113 5.58 -3.27 -3.06
C VAL A 113 5.36 -4.32 -1.97
N LEU A 114 5.58 -5.61 -2.27
CA LEU A 114 5.45 -6.66 -1.26
C LEU A 114 6.47 -6.51 -0.13
N ARG A 115 7.72 -6.11 -0.45
CA ARG A 115 8.74 -5.77 0.55
C ARG A 115 8.35 -4.55 1.39
N PHE A 116 7.79 -3.51 0.77
CA PHE A 116 7.30 -2.32 1.49
C PHE A 116 6.16 -2.67 2.44
N VAL A 117 5.16 -3.43 1.99
CA VAL A 117 4.03 -3.87 2.81
C VAL A 117 4.52 -4.76 3.96
N SER A 118 5.42 -5.69 3.68
CA SER A 118 6.04 -6.55 4.70
C SER A 118 6.83 -5.73 5.72
N PHE A 119 7.58 -4.72 5.29
CA PHE A 119 8.32 -3.84 6.19
C PHE A 119 7.37 -3.04 7.10
N ILE A 120 6.31 -2.45 6.54
CA ILE A 120 5.29 -1.71 7.31
C ILE A 120 4.64 -2.62 8.36
N LEU A 121 4.30 -3.86 7.99
CA LEU A 121 3.69 -4.82 8.90
C LEU A 121 4.61 -5.15 10.09
N VAL A 122 5.91 -5.37 9.84
CA VAL A 122 6.88 -5.65 10.91
C VAL A 122 7.04 -4.45 11.85
N VAL A 123 7.14 -3.24 11.30
CA VAL A 123 7.24 -2.01 12.10
C VAL A 123 6.00 -1.83 12.98
N LEU A 124 4.81 -2.12 12.45
CA LEU A 124 3.56 -2.06 13.20
C LEU A 124 3.54 -3.03 14.40
N ILE A 125 3.97 -4.28 14.20
CA ILE A 125 4.04 -5.29 15.27
C ILE A 125 5.00 -4.86 16.37
N ILE A 126 6.17 -4.33 16.01
CA ILE A 126 7.16 -3.83 16.98
C ILE A 126 6.56 -2.66 17.78
N ALA A 127 5.93 -1.70 17.10
CA ALA A 127 5.30 -0.56 17.77
C ALA A 127 4.20 -1.01 18.75
N MET A 128 3.36 -1.97 18.37
CA MET A 128 2.35 -2.56 19.26
C MET A 128 2.97 -3.28 20.45
N GLY A 129 4.05 -4.03 20.25
CA GLY A 129 4.78 -4.70 21.33
C GLY A 129 5.38 -3.72 22.34
N LEU A 130 5.99 -2.63 21.86
CA LEU A 130 6.53 -1.57 22.71
C LEU A 130 5.43 -0.84 23.49
N PHE A 131 4.30 -0.56 22.85
CA PHE A 131 3.14 0.05 23.50
C PHE A 131 2.59 -0.83 24.63
N TRP A 132 2.47 -2.13 24.39
CA TRP A 132 1.98 -3.08 25.40
C TRP A 132 2.96 -3.22 26.58
N TRP A 133 4.27 -3.16 26.32
CA TRP A 133 5.28 -3.12 27.38
C TRP A 133 5.21 -1.83 28.22
N GLN A 134 5.00 -0.68 27.58
CA GLN A 134 4.84 0.59 28.27
C GLN A 134 3.61 0.61 29.19
N GLU A 135 2.50 0.04 28.74
CA GLU A 135 1.28 -0.07 29.55
C GLU A 135 1.50 -0.96 30.79
N ARG A 136 2.18 -2.11 30.62
CA ARG A 136 2.56 -3.00 31.74
C ARG A 136 3.47 -2.31 32.76
N SER A 137 4.45 -1.55 32.28
CA SER A 137 5.40 -0.84 33.15
C SER A 137 4.78 0.37 33.85
N ARG A 138 3.79 1.04 33.24
CA ARG A 138 2.97 2.06 33.90
C ARG A 138 2.13 1.47 35.04
N GLN A 139 1.48 0.33 34.83
CA GLN A 139 0.69 -0.34 35.87
C GLN A 139 1.56 -0.83 37.04
N ALA A 140 2.78 -1.32 36.78
CA ALA A 140 3.74 -1.69 37.82
C ALA A 140 4.25 -0.50 38.64
N SER A 141 4.39 0.67 38.00
CA SER A 141 4.80 1.91 38.66
C SER A 141 3.68 2.48 39.55
N SER A 142 2.42 2.39 39.11
CA SER A 142 1.26 2.79 39.92
C SER A 142 1.03 1.89 41.14
N ALA A 143 1.25 0.57 41.01
CA ALA A 143 1.18 -0.36 42.15
C ALA A 143 2.29 -0.11 43.18
N SER A 144 3.49 0.23 42.73
CA SER A 144 4.61 0.56 43.62
C SER A 144 4.43 1.90 44.35
N ALA A 145 3.76 2.87 43.72
CA ALA A 145 3.46 4.16 44.35
C ALA A 145 2.42 4.05 45.47
N VAL A 146 1.45 3.12 45.36
CA VAL A 146 0.44 2.87 46.42
C VAL A 146 1.02 2.07 47.58
N SER A 147 1.98 1.16 47.35
CA SER A 147 2.59 0.36 48.41
C SER A 147 3.64 1.10 49.26
N MET A 148 4.08 2.30 48.88
CA MET A 148 5.04 3.10 49.66
C MET A 148 4.39 3.95 50.76
N GLU A 149 3.05 3.98 50.86
CA GLU A 149 2.32 4.73 51.89
C GLU A 149 2.04 3.90 53.18
N HIS A 150 2.04 2.57 53.09
CA HIS A 150 1.62 1.70 54.19
C HIS A 150 2.80 1.16 55.01
N VAL A 151 3.18 1.87 56.07
CA VAL A 151 4.06 1.35 57.12
C VAL A 151 3.20 0.78 58.24
N GLU A 152 3.01 -0.54 58.24
CA GLU A 152 2.45 -1.27 59.39
C GLU A 152 3.58 -1.71 60.33
N VAL A 153 3.55 -1.19 61.56
CA VAL A 153 4.28 -1.71 62.72
C VAL A 153 3.37 -2.70 63.45
N GLU A 154 3.76 -3.97 63.46
CA GLU A 154 3.00 -5.04 64.09
C GLU A 154 3.15 -4.99 65.62
N GLY A 155 2.11 -4.52 66.31
CA GLY A 155 1.96 -4.61 67.77
C GLY A 155 1.52 -6.01 68.19
N ALA A 156 2.21 -6.59 69.18
CA ALA A 156 2.14 -7.99 69.57
C ALA A 156 0.86 -8.46 70.31
N ASP A 157 -0.30 -7.79 70.14
CA ASP A 157 -1.54 -8.12 70.86
C ASP A 157 -2.73 -8.48 69.96
N GLY A 158 -2.50 -8.77 68.67
CA GLY A 158 -3.42 -9.57 67.85
C GLY A 158 -4.85 -9.02 67.69
N LYS A 159 -5.05 -7.72 67.87
CA LYS A 159 -6.34 -7.04 67.66
C LYS A 159 -6.15 -5.92 66.65
N THR A 160 -6.50 -6.21 65.39
CA THR A 160 -6.53 -5.24 64.29
C THR A 160 -7.67 -4.26 64.55
N GLU A 161 -7.35 -3.08 65.09
CA GLU A 161 -8.26 -1.94 65.12
C GLU A 161 -7.94 -1.04 63.93
N ILE A 162 -8.71 -1.21 62.87
CA ILE A 162 -8.69 -0.36 61.68
C ILE A 162 -9.41 0.94 62.02
N HIS A 163 -8.65 1.97 62.38
CA HIS A 163 -9.11 3.36 62.36
C HIS A 163 -8.81 3.96 60.99
N PRO A 164 -9.82 4.24 60.14
CA PRO A 164 -9.61 5.04 58.94
C PRO A 164 -9.26 6.47 59.36
N ILE A 165 -8.08 6.95 58.97
CA ILE A 165 -7.74 8.39 59.01
C ILE A 165 -8.33 9.00 57.73
N ASP A 166 -9.65 9.14 57.71
CA ASP A 166 -10.38 10.12 56.89
C ASP A 166 -11.87 10.10 57.30
N GLU A 167 -12.14 10.39 58.56
CA GLU A 167 -13.46 10.85 59.00
C GLU A 167 -13.29 12.33 59.34
N PRO A 168 -13.83 13.28 58.56
CA PRO A 168 -13.88 14.66 59.00
C PRO A 168 -14.66 14.69 60.30
N GLU A 169 -14.02 15.17 61.36
CA GLU A 169 -14.63 15.41 62.67
C GLU A 169 -15.96 16.16 62.51
N GLU A 170 -17.08 15.42 62.43
CA GLU A 170 -18.39 15.94 62.76
C GLU A 170 -18.37 16.20 64.28
N GLN A 171 -18.14 17.46 64.61
CA GLN A 171 -18.25 18.01 65.94
C GLN A 171 -19.68 17.82 66.53
N PRO A 172 -19.79 17.74 67.87
CA PRO A 172 -20.74 16.87 68.59
C PRO A 172 -22.20 17.39 68.66
N PRO A 173 -23.14 16.52 69.07
CA PRO A 173 -24.56 16.81 69.08
C PRO A 173 -24.99 17.63 70.30
N VAL A 174 -25.82 18.65 70.12
CA VAL A 174 -26.62 19.22 71.21
C VAL A 174 -27.99 19.71 70.71
N THR A 175 -28.95 18.81 70.87
CA THR A 175 -30.35 19.00 71.28
C THR A 175 -30.88 20.43 71.49
N ALA A 176 -31.93 20.74 70.71
CA ALA A 176 -33.16 21.48 71.02
C ALA A 176 -33.14 22.74 71.93
N GLN A 177 -33.62 23.88 71.38
CA GLN A 177 -34.77 24.68 71.87
C GLN A 177 -34.79 26.10 71.24
N GLN A 178 -35.86 26.44 70.51
CA GLN A 178 -36.42 27.82 70.50
C GLN A 178 -36.94 28.12 71.92
N PRO A 179 -37.06 29.39 72.40
CA PRO A 179 -37.36 30.63 71.67
C PRO A 179 -36.62 31.88 72.19
N ALA A 180 -36.94 33.05 71.62
CA ALA A 180 -36.96 34.40 72.23
C ALA A 180 -36.23 35.47 71.42
N ALA A 181 -37.04 36.42 70.94
CA ALA A 181 -36.80 37.87 70.85
C ALA A 181 -35.42 38.35 70.34
N THR A 182 -35.36 39.20 69.32
CA THR A 182 -35.68 40.62 69.48
C THR A 182 -35.69 41.30 68.10
N LEU A 183 -36.81 41.92 67.74
CA LEU A 183 -36.88 42.98 66.71
C LEU A 183 -36.14 44.22 67.22
N PRO A 184 -35.42 44.94 66.35
CA PRO A 184 -35.93 46.26 65.95
C PRO A 184 -35.73 46.46 64.43
N SER A 185 -36.80 46.73 63.67
CA SER A 185 -37.42 48.05 63.45
C SER A 185 -36.93 48.75 62.17
N PRO A 186 -37.78 49.62 61.60
CA PRO A 186 -37.94 49.81 60.15
C PRO A 186 -37.57 51.21 59.68
N VAL A 187 -37.40 51.41 58.37
CA VAL A 187 -37.69 52.65 57.60
C VAL A 187 -37.68 52.21 56.12
N GLY A 188 -38.63 52.50 55.23
CA GLY A 188 -39.77 53.39 55.24
C GLY A 188 -39.99 53.93 53.82
N THR A 189 -41.22 53.69 53.31
CA THR A 189 -42.04 54.62 52.48
C THR A 189 -41.61 54.88 51.02
N PRO A 190 -42.51 55.30 50.09
CA PRO A 190 -43.95 55.59 50.21
C PRO A 190 -44.92 54.55 49.65
#